data_AF-A0A7W3X7R8-F1
#
_entry.id   AF-A0A7W3X7R8-F1
#
_cell.length_a   1.000
_cell.length_b   1.000
_cell.length_c   1.000
_cell.angle_alpha   90.00
_cell.angle_beta   90.00
_cell.angle_gamma   90.00
#
_symmetry.space_group_name_H-M   'P 1'
#
loop_
_entity.id
_entity.type
_entity.pdbx_description
1 polymer ?
#
loop_
_entity_poly.entity_id
_entity_poly.type
_entity_poly.pdbx_seq_one_letter_code
_entity_poly.pdbx_strand_id
1 'polypeptide(L)'
;MERFTISRINTPLGIFRLAGVWQPQSVDIPTAMIANISANISVDAIAIMGTDGWVELRPHDQKVIKLINELAGDLHQHLLAKSTST
;
A
#
# COMPACT_ATOMS: atom_id res chain seq x y z
N MET A 1 -12.42 5.89 5.54
CA MET A 1 -11.07 6.10 5.00
C MET A 1 -10.18 6.54 6.14
N GLU A 2 -9.04 5.88 6.29
CA GLU A 2 -8.07 6.08 7.36
C GLU A 2 -6.70 6.33 6.75
N ARG A 3 -5.95 7.30 7.29
CA ARG A 3 -4.57 7.52 6.86
C ARG A 3 -3.68 6.46 7.47
N PHE A 4 -2.77 5.93 6.67
CA PHE A 4 -1.75 5.02 7.15
C PHE A 4 -0.35 5.56 6.89
N THR A 5 0.57 5.11 7.73
CA THR A 5 2.00 5.26 7.52
C THR A 5 2.66 3.94 7.91
N ILE A 6 3.39 3.38 6.95
CA ILE A 6 4.19 2.16 7.10
C ILE A 6 5.64 2.63 7.01
N SER A 7 6.33 2.65 8.15
CA SER A 7 7.73 3.04 8.22
C SER A 7 8.66 1.99 7.61
N ARG A 8 8.25 0.71 7.64
CA ARG A 8 8.96 -0.41 7.06
C ARG A 8 8.03 -1.60 6.82
N ILE A 9 8.00 -2.11 5.61
CA ILE A 9 7.41 -3.40 5.26
C ILE A 9 8.42 -4.20 4.44
N ASN A 10 8.68 -5.43 4.87
CA ASN A 10 9.56 -6.35 4.16
C ASN A 10 8.71 -7.21 3.24
N THR A 11 9.06 -7.21 1.95
CA THR A 11 8.35 -7.97 0.92
C THR A 11 9.38 -8.73 0.08
N PRO A 12 8.98 -9.74 -0.71
CA PRO A 12 9.90 -10.40 -1.64
C PRO A 12 10.52 -9.46 -2.68
N LEU A 13 9.88 -8.31 -2.94
CA LEU A 13 10.34 -7.30 -3.89
C LEU A 13 11.29 -6.26 -3.26
N GLY A 14 11.48 -6.31 -1.93
CA GLY A 14 12.33 -5.38 -1.19
C GLY A 14 11.67 -4.84 0.07
N ILE A 15 12.37 -3.89 0.69
CA ILE A 15 11.91 -3.22 1.90
C ILE A 15 11.35 -1.86 1.49
N PHE A 16 10.11 -1.57 1.87
CA PHE A 16 9.42 -0.35 1.49
C PHE A 16 9.00 0.47 2.70
N ARG A 17 8.89 1.79 2.49
CA ARG A 17 8.13 2.71 3.34
C ARG A 17 7.02 3.32 2.50
N LEU A 18 5.81 3.43 3.06
CA LEU A 18 4.65 3.93 2.33
C LEU A 18 3.77 4.79 3.24
N ALA A 19 3.11 5.78 2.66
CA ALA A 19 2.05 6.54 3.32
C ALA A 19 0.91 6.78 2.34
N GLY A 20 -0.30 6.86 2.88
CA GLY A 20 -1.48 7.06 2.05
C GLY A 20 -2.78 6.90 2.82
N VAL A 21 -3.85 6.57 2.09
CA VAL A 21 -5.20 6.39 2.60
C VAL A 21 -5.68 4.98 2.31
N TRP A 22 -6.23 4.32 3.31
CA TRP A 22 -6.81 3.00 3.22
C TRP A 22 -8.29 3.04 3.64
N GLN A 23 -9.13 2.23 3.01
CA GLN A 23 -10.50 2.00 3.44
C GLN A 23 -10.67 0.54 3.85
N PRO A 24 -10.75 0.25 5.17
CA PRO A 24 -11.07 -1.09 5.62
C PRO A 24 -12.48 -1.43 5.11
N GLN A 25 -12.61 -2.61 4.52
CA GLN A 25 -13.85 -3.05 3.89
C GLN A 25 -14.88 -3.39 4.99
N SER A 26 -15.60 -2.39 5.48
CA SER A 26 -16.70 -2.54 6.43
C SER A 26 -18.04 -2.01 5.88
N VAL A 27 -18.13 -1.73 4.59
CA VAL A 27 -19.35 -1.21 3.96
C VAL A 27 -19.61 -1.98 2.66
N ASP A 28 -20.85 -2.45 2.50
CA ASP A 28 -21.39 -3.09 1.30
C ASP A 28 -21.11 -2.27 0.03
N ILE A 29 -19.99 -2.54 -0.65
CA ILE A 29 -19.73 -2.02 -2.00
C ILE A 29 -19.93 -3.17 -2.97
N PRO A 30 -20.84 -3.06 -3.97
CA PRO A 30 -21.12 -4.13 -4.92
C PRO A 30 -19.84 -4.58 -5.62
N THR A 31 -19.57 -5.88 -5.55
CA THR A 31 -18.42 -6.60 -6.12
C THR A 31 -18.21 -6.38 -7.62
N ALA A 32 -19.20 -5.82 -8.32
CA ALA A 32 -19.12 -5.44 -9.74
C ALA A 32 -18.31 -4.14 -10.01
N MET A 33 -17.92 -3.38 -8.98
CA MET A 33 -17.11 -2.15 -9.12
C MET A 33 -15.67 -2.31 -8.60
N ILE A 34 -15.22 -3.55 -8.37
CA ILE A 34 -13.95 -3.85 -7.70
C ILE A 34 -13.03 -4.65 -8.63
N ALA A 35 -12.63 -4.03 -9.74
CA ALA A 35 -11.66 -4.61 -10.67
C ALA A 35 -10.20 -4.43 -10.20
N ASN A 36 -9.95 -3.68 -9.12
CA ASN A 36 -8.60 -3.41 -8.62
C ASN A 36 -8.56 -3.43 -7.09
N ILE A 37 -7.56 -4.12 -6.52
CA ILE A 37 -7.14 -3.96 -5.12
C ILE A 37 -6.76 -2.48 -4.85
N SER A 38 -6.40 -1.73 -5.90
CA SER A 38 -6.18 -0.27 -5.92
C SER A 38 -7.39 0.59 -5.52
N ALA A 39 -8.60 0.05 -5.36
CA ALA A 39 -9.77 0.84 -4.97
C ALA A 39 -9.77 1.23 -3.48
N ASN A 40 -9.14 0.42 -2.62
CA ASN A 40 -9.18 0.62 -1.16
C ASN A 40 -7.89 1.19 -0.59
N ILE A 41 -6.81 1.28 -1.38
CA ILE A 41 -5.53 1.89 -0.98
C ILE A 41 -5.13 2.94 -2.02
N SER A 42 -5.02 4.18 -1.57
CA SER A 42 -4.31 5.25 -2.28
C SER A 42 -2.95 5.43 -1.64
N VAL A 43 -1.89 5.44 -2.45
CA VAL A 43 -0.50 5.67 -1.99
C VAL A 43 -0.08 7.07 -2.38
N ASP A 44 0.14 7.93 -1.39
CA ASP A 44 0.57 9.31 -1.59
C ASP A 44 2.11 9.41 -1.67
N ALA A 45 2.81 8.52 -0.94
CA ALA A 45 4.26 8.45 -0.92
C ALA A 45 4.74 7.00 -0.81
N ILE A 46 5.79 6.68 -1.56
CA ILE A 46 6.46 5.38 -1.51
C ILE A 46 7.97 5.59 -1.65
N ALA A 47 8.75 4.83 -0.88
CA ALA A 47 10.18 4.69 -1.09
C ALA A 47 10.63 3.27 -0.84
N ILE A 48 11.73 2.88 -1.50
CA ILE A 48 12.38 1.57 -1.37
C ILE A 48 13.72 1.74 -0.65
N MET A 49 14.10 0.76 0.18
CA MET A 49 15.42 0.72 0.79
C MET A 49 16.46 0.31 -0.26
N GLY A 50 17.38 1.21 -0.58
CA GLY A 50 18.59 0.93 -1.34
C GLY A 50 19.80 0.71 -0.43
N THR A 51 21.00 0.70 -1.03
CA THR A 51 22.28 0.57 -0.31
C THR A 51 22.55 1.73 0.63
N ASP A 52 22.23 2.95 0.18
CA ASP A 52 22.57 4.21 0.87
C ASP A 52 21.36 4.81 1.63
N GLY A 53 20.30 4.02 1.81
CA GLY A 53 19.08 4.43 2.50
C GLY A 53 17.85 4.43 1.61
N TRP A 54 16.87 5.27 1.96
CA TRP A 54 15.57 5.30 1.28
C TRP A 54 15.62 6.06 -0.05
N VAL A 55 15.15 5.42 -1.11
CA VAL A 55 15.01 5.99 -2.45
C VAL A 55 13.53 6.25 -2.74
N GLU A 56 13.16 7.52 -2.85
CA GLU A 56 11.79 7.93 -3.14
C GLU A 56 11.39 7.55 -4.56
N LEU A 57 10.22 6.92 -4.68
CA LEU A 57 9.65 6.53 -5.96
C LEU A 57 8.52 7.50 -6.31
N ARG A 58 8.36 7.81 -7.59
CA ARG A 58 7.28 8.68 -8.07
C ARG A 58 5.99 7.85 -8.18
N PRO A 59 4.97 8.05 -7.33
CA PRO A 59 3.79 7.18 -7.31
C PRO A 59 2.98 7.20 -8.62
N HIS A 60 3.11 8.27 -9.40
CA HIS A 60 2.44 8.48 -10.68
C HIS A 60 3.15 7.82 -11.88
N ASP A 61 4.38 7.29 -11.70
CA ASP A 61 5.07 6.57 -12.77
C ASP A 61 4.44 5.19 -12.99
N GLN A 62 4.19 4.80 -14.23
CA GLN A 62 3.54 3.53 -14.57
C GLN A 62 4.25 2.30 -13.97
N LYS A 63 5.59 2.34 -13.85
CA LYS A 63 6.37 1.27 -13.21
C LYS A 63 6.09 1.18 -11.71
N VAL A 64 5.95 2.32 -11.05
CA VAL A 64 5.65 2.40 -9.61
C VAL A 64 4.20 2.02 -9.35
N ILE A 65 3.27 2.38 -10.23
CA ILE A 65 1.88 1.91 -10.16
C ILE A 65 1.81 0.38 -10.23
N LYS A 66 2.55 -0.24 -11.16
CA LYS A 66 2.65 -1.71 -11.24
C LYS A 66 3.23 -2.31 -9.95
N LEU A 67 4.30 -1.70 -9.43
CA LEU A 67 4.91 -2.13 -8.16
C LEU A 67 3.92 -2.03 -6.99
N ILE A 68 3.17 -0.94 -6.87
CA ILE A 68 2.15 -0.76 -5.82
C ILE A 68 1.08 -1.86 -5.94
N ASN A 69 0.67 -2.20 -7.17
CA ASN A 69 -0.29 -3.28 -7.40
C ASN A 69 0.28 -4.65 -6.99
N GLU A 70 1.57 -4.92 -7.24
CA GLU A 70 2.24 -6.15 -6.79
C GLU A 70 2.36 -6.21 -5.25
N LEU A 71 2.58 -5.06 -4.60
CA LEU A 71 2.66 -4.95 -3.14
C LEU A 71 1.29 -4.99 -2.44
N ALA A 72 0.18 -4.90 -3.19
CA ALA A 72 -1.13 -4.64 -2.62
C ALA A 72 -1.59 -5.72 -1.63
N GLY A 73 -1.27 -6.99 -1.90
CA GLY A 73 -1.56 -8.10 -0.99
C GLY A 73 -0.86 -7.95 0.36
N ASP A 74 0.44 -7.65 0.34
CA ASP A 74 1.25 -7.43 1.53
C ASP A 74 0.76 -6.21 2.33
N LEU A 75 0.41 -5.12 1.63
CA LEU A 75 -0.13 -3.91 2.24
C LEU A 75 -1.48 -4.18 2.92
N HIS A 76 -2.38 -4.90 2.26
CA HIS A 76 -3.68 -5.28 2.84
C HIS A 76 -3.50 -6.08 4.13
N GLN A 77 -2.66 -7.11 4.11
CA GLN A 77 -2.40 -7.94 5.29
C GLN A 77 -1.78 -7.13 6.42
N HIS A 78 -0.81 -6.26 6.11
CA HIS A 78 -0.14 -5.43 7.10
C HIS A 78 -1.11 -4.42 7.75
N LEU A 79 -1.96 -3.77 6.96
CA LEU A 79 -2.93 -2.79 7.45
C LEU A 79 -4.06 -3.45 8.25
N LEU A 80 -4.53 -4.62 7.82
CA LEU A 80 -5.53 -5.40 8.58
C LEU A 80 -4.98 -5.84 9.94
N ALA A 81 -3.78 -6.41 9.99
CA ALA A 81 -3.14 -6.83 11.23
C ALA A 81 -3.00 -5.66 12.23
N LYS A 82 -2.66 -4.48 11.72
CA LYS A 82 -2.56 -3.25 12.53
C LYS A 82 -3.93 -2.80 13.06
N SER A 83 -4.99 -2.91 12.27
CA SER A 83 -6.35 -2.53 12.69
C SER A 83 -6.95 -3.46 13.76
N THR A 84 -6.54 -4.73 13.82
CA THR A 84 -6.98 -5.70 14.83
C THR A 84 -6.25 -5.59 16.17
N SER A 85 -5.18 -4.80 16.28
CA SER A 85 -4.55 -4.45 17.56
C SER A 85 -5.18 -3.19 18.14
N THR A 86 -6.45 -3.30 18.56
CA THR A 86 -7.11 -2.31 19.42
C THR A 86 -7.43 -2.93 20.77
#